data_AF-A0A497N8D2-F1
#
_entry.id   AF-A0A497N8D2-F1
#
_cell.length_a   1.000
_cell.length_b   1.000
_cell.length_c   1.000
_cell.angle_alpha   90.00
_cell.angle_beta   90.00
_cell.angle_gamma   90.00
#
_symmetry.space_group_name_H-M   'P 1'
#
loop_
_entity.id
_entity.type
_entity.pdbx_description
1 polymer ?
#
loop_
_entity_poly.entity_id
_entity_poly.type
_entity_poly.pdbx_seq_one_letter_code
_entity_poly.pdbx_strand_id
1 'polypeptide(L)'
;MAIAAGAAGAAAAANNISSSYRVKFRRREFLELVETAKLKIIYHRKRIHFFAHDSFVMYTFECDDSDFSQQVLDTIEFSNQPWSE
;
A
#
# COMPACT_ATOMS: atom_id res chain seq x y z
N MET A 1 -5.83 16.20 -46.16
CA MET A 1 -5.27 14.99 -45.53
C MET A 1 -5.05 15.27 -44.03
N ALA A 2 -5.80 14.55 -43.20
CA ALA A 2 -5.51 14.16 -41.81
C ALA A 2 -5.04 15.21 -40.77
N ILE A 3 -5.95 16.09 -40.35
CA ILE A 3 -5.97 16.61 -38.97
C ILE A 3 -6.73 15.60 -38.09
N ALA A 4 -6.10 14.46 -37.80
CA ALA A 4 -6.68 13.43 -36.94
C ALA A 4 -5.63 12.60 -36.18
N ALA A 5 -4.40 13.09 -36.05
CA ALA A 5 -3.33 12.40 -35.31
C ALA A 5 -3.16 12.90 -33.86
N GLY A 6 -3.85 13.97 -33.46
CA GLY A 6 -3.66 14.61 -32.14
C GLY A 6 -4.61 14.14 -31.04
N ALA A 7 -5.72 13.46 -31.36
CA ALA A 7 -6.76 13.12 -30.39
C ALA A 7 -6.72 11.67 -29.89
N ALA A 8 -5.91 10.79 -30.50
CA ALA A 8 -5.81 9.38 -30.12
C ALA A 8 -4.73 9.07 -29.07
N GLY A 9 -3.92 10.06 -28.68
CA GLY A 9 -2.77 9.87 -27.78
C GLY A 9 -3.02 10.16 -26.29
N ALA A 10 -4.21 10.60 -25.90
CA ALA A 10 -4.43 11.22 -24.57
C ALA A 10 -5.43 10.48 -23.65
N ALA A 11 -5.79 9.23 -23.92
CA ALA A 11 -6.76 8.50 -23.11
C ALA A 11 -6.30 7.09 -22.69
N ALA A 12 -4.99 6.89 -22.50
CA ALA A 12 -4.45 5.70 -21.85
C ALA A 12 -3.87 6.01 -20.46
N ALA A 13 -4.36 7.05 -19.78
CA ALA A 13 -4.38 7.02 -18.32
C ALA A 13 -5.51 6.07 -17.89
N ALA A 14 -5.37 4.80 -18.23
CA ALA A 14 -6.17 3.75 -17.62
C ALA A 14 -5.81 3.78 -16.15
N ASN A 15 -6.63 4.52 -15.39
CA ASN A 15 -7.08 4.21 -14.06
C ASN A 15 -6.53 2.86 -13.57
N ASN A 16 -5.27 2.87 -13.10
CA ASN A 16 -4.74 1.87 -12.19
C ASN A 16 -5.46 2.11 -10.87
N ILE A 17 -6.77 1.83 -10.86
CA ILE A 17 -7.60 1.82 -9.67
C ILE A 17 -7.05 0.67 -8.85
N SER A 18 -6.07 0.99 -8.02
CA SER A 18 -5.70 0.19 -6.87
C SER A 18 -7.00 -0.10 -6.13
N SER A 19 -7.54 -1.30 -6.27
CA SER A 19 -8.82 -1.73 -5.72
C SER A 19 -8.85 -1.74 -4.18
N SER A 20 -7.71 -1.50 -3.54
CA SER A 20 -7.55 -1.37 -2.09
C SER A 20 -7.40 0.10 -1.70
N TYR A 21 -8.25 0.57 -0.77
CA TYR A 21 -8.08 1.86 -0.12
C TYR A 21 -6.83 1.82 0.77
N ARG A 22 -5.88 2.72 0.54
CA ARG A 22 -4.62 2.77 1.28
C ARG A 22 -4.50 4.03 2.07
N VAL A 23 -4.10 3.88 3.31
CA VAL A 23 -3.96 4.99 4.24
C VAL A 23 -2.52 5.02 4.75
N LYS A 24 -1.86 6.14 4.49
CA LYS A 24 -0.50 6.38 4.96
C LYS A 24 -0.55 7.05 6.33
N PHE A 25 0.21 6.53 7.27
CA PHE A 25 0.37 7.12 8.60
C PHE A 25 1.81 7.57 8.84
N ARG A 26 1.96 8.49 9.79
CA ARG A 26 3.25 8.81 10.42
C ARG A 26 3.57 7.76 11.48
N ARG A 27 4.84 7.68 11.89
CA ARG A 27 5.33 6.67 12.84
C ARG A 27 4.48 6.52 14.10
N ARG A 28 4.15 7.63 14.77
CA ARG A 28 3.43 7.62 16.04
C ARG A 28 2.01 7.07 15.89
N GLU A 29 1.28 7.61 14.92
CA GLU A 29 -0.10 7.22 14.63
C GLU A 29 -0.18 5.75 14.17
N PHE A 30 0.82 5.28 13.41
CA PHE A 30 0.90 3.89 12.97
C PHE A 30 1.12 2.92 14.15
N LEU A 31 2.03 3.24 15.07
CA LEU A 31 2.28 2.42 16.26
C LEU A 31 1.06 2.35 17.19
N GLU A 32 0.38 3.49 17.40
CA GLU A 32 -0.86 3.54 18.19
C GLU A 32 -1.96 2.68 17.58
N LEU A 33 -2.09 2.68 16.25
CA LEU A 33 -3.00 1.80 15.53
C LEU A 33 -2.65 0.32 15.69
N VAL A 34 -1.37 -0.03 15.62
CA VAL A 34 -0.91 -1.41 15.81
C VAL A 34 -1.29 -1.93 17.20
N GLU A 35 -1.12 -1.11 18.23
CA GLU A 35 -1.50 -1.45 19.60
C GLU A 35 -3.02 -1.55 19.78
N THR A 36 -3.77 -0.58 19.25
CA THR A 36 -5.24 -0.52 19.38
C THR A 36 -5.93 -1.66 18.62
N ALA A 37 -5.49 -1.94 17.40
CA ALA A 37 -6.01 -3.02 16.57
C ALA A 37 -5.53 -4.41 17.01
N LYS A 38 -4.64 -4.49 18.02
CA LYS A 38 -4.05 -5.73 18.56
C LYS A 38 -3.55 -6.66 17.47
N LEU A 39 -2.84 -6.08 16.51
CA LEU A 39 -2.31 -6.85 15.38
C LEU A 39 -1.26 -7.83 15.87
N LYS A 40 -1.25 -9.03 15.27
CA LYS A 40 -0.28 -10.09 15.58
C LYS A 40 0.90 -10.10 14.61
N ILE A 41 0.64 -9.67 13.37
CA ILE A 41 1.58 -9.75 12.26
C ILE A 41 1.58 -8.41 11.55
N ILE A 42 2.78 -7.93 11.24
CA ILE A 42 3.03 -6.74 10.42
C ILE A 42 3.79 -7.20 9.19
N TYR A 43 3.36 -6.78 8.02
CA TYR A 43 4.05 -7.10 6.78
C TYR A 43 5.10 -6.04 6.48
N HIS A 44 6.27 -6.48 6.06
CA HIS A 44 7.36 -5.61 5.67
C HIS A 44 7.76 -5.84 4.22
N ARG A 45 8.04 -4.74 3.52
CA ARG A 45 8.68 -4.76 2.22
C ARG A 45 9.57 -3.55 2.01
N LYS A 46 10.87 -3.78 1.85
CA LYS A 46 11.89 -2.75 1.60
C LYS A 46 11.98 -1.70 2.71
N ARG A 47 11.11 -0.70 2.65
CA ARG A 47 11.01 0.41 3.63
C ARG A 47 9.58 0.60 4.10
N ILE A 48 8.68 -0.32 3.76
CA ILE A 48 7.24 -0.21 3.98
C ILE A 48 6.85 -1.23 5.02
N HIS A 49 6.29 -0.76 6.12
CA HIS A 49 5.54 -1.59 7.06
C HIS A 49 4.06 -1.36 6.81
N PHE A 50 3.30 -2.44 6.70
CA PHE A 50 1.89 -2.36 6.39
C PHE A 50 1.10 -3.51 7.01
N PHE A 51 -0.20 -3.28 7.17
CA PHE A 51 -1.17 -4.27 7.61
C PHE A 51 -2.54 -3.92 7.04
N ALA A 52 -3.46 -4.88 7.04
CA ALA A 52 -4.86 -4.66 6.70
C ALA A 52 -5.70 -4.53 7.97
N HIS A 53 -6.50 -3.47 8.06
CA HIS A 53 -7.46 -3.26 9.14
C HIS A 53 -8.70 -2.56 8.59
N ASP A 54 -9.89 -3.03 8.95
CA ASP A 54 -11.18 -2.48 8.52
C ASP A 54 -11.31 -2.23 7.01
N SER A 55 -10.84 -3.20 6.21
CA SER A 55 -10.83 -3.12 4.73
C SER A 55 -9.88 -2.07 4.13
N PHE A 56 -9.06 -1.41 4.94
CA PHE A 56 -7.98 -0.52 4.50
C PHE A 56 -6.61 -1.18 4.64
N VAL A 57 -5.72 -0.88 3.70
CA VAL A 57 -4.29 -1.17 3.86
C VAL A 57 -3.64 0.04 4.50
N MET A 58 -3.23 -0.10 5.75
CA MET A 58 -2.53 0.94 6.49
C MET A 58 -1.03 0.73 6.32
N TYR A 59 -0.27 1.80 6.05
CA TYR A 59 1.18 1.68 5.84
C TYR A 59 1.97 2.91 6.29
N THR A 60 3.27 2.70 6.54
CA THR A 60 4.25 3.75 6.89
C THR A 60 5.62 3.47 6.26
N PHE A 61 6.46 4.51 6.17
CA PHE A 61 7.88 4.42 5.77
C PHE A 61 8.85 4.82 6.89
N GLU A 62 8.32 5.17 8.07
CA GLU A 62 9.07 5.81 9.16
C GLU A 62 9.35 4.87 10.35
N CYS A 63 8.94 3.61 10.23
CA CYS A 63 9.22 2.58 11.22
C CYS A 63 10.36 1.68 10.75
N ASP A 64 11.01 1.09 11.73
CA ASP A 64 11.98 0.01 11.61
C ASP A 64 11.41 -1.24 12.30
N ASP A 65 11.92 -2.42 11.96
CA ASP A 65 11.42 -3.69 12.50
C ASP A 65 11.52 -3.75 14.05
N SER A 66 12.52 -3.06 14.62
CA SER A 66 12.71 -2.96 16.07
C SER A 66 11.62 -2.17 16.80
N ASP A 67 10.81 -1.40 16.07
CA ASP A 67 9.73 -0.59 16.66
C ASP A 67 8.50 -1.42 17.01
N PHE A 68 8.45 -2.66 16.53
CA PHE A 68 7.31 -3.55 16.70
C PHE A 68 7.64 -4.66 17.69
N SER A 69 6.73 -4.90 18.62
CA SER A 69 6.76 -6.08 19.50
C SER A 69 6.16 -7.32 18.82
N GLN A 70 5.40 -7.08 17.75
CA GLN A 70 4.76 -8.07 16.92
C GLN A 70 5.74 -8.75 15.96
N GLN A 71 5.33 -9.88 15.40
CA GLN A 71 6.09 -10.52 14.34
C GLN A 71 6.05 -9.67 13.07
N VAL A 72 7.23 -9.28 12.58
CA VAL A 72 7.40 -8.67 11.25
C VAL A 72 7.68 -9.76 10.23
N LEU A 73 6.93 -9.77 9.12
CA LEU A 73 6.98 -10.80 8.10
C LEU A 73 7.33 -10.17 6.76
N ASP A 74 8.49 -10.55 6.22
CA ASP A 74 8.96 -10.06 4.93
C ASP A 74 8.12 -10.64 3.79
N THR A 75 7.58 -9.73 2.97
CA THR A 75 6.77 -10.10 1.81
C THR A 75 7.61 -10.08 0.54
N ILE A 76 7.18 -10.85 -0.47
CA ILE A 76 7.87 -10.93 -1.77
C ILE A 76 7.50 -9.74 -2.66
N GLU A 77 6.21 -9.36 -2.67
CA GLU A 77 5.68 -8.30 -3.52
C GLU A 77 4.51 -7.58 -2.86
N PHE A 78 4.46 -6.26 -3.07
CA PHE A 78 3.29 -5.44 -2.79
C PHE A 78 2.63 -5.13 -4.13
N SER A 79 1.68 -5.97 -4.57
CA SER A 79 1.05 -5.82 -5.87
C SER A 79 -0.13 -4.84 -5.79
N ASN A 80 -0.12 -3.88 -6.71
CA ASN A 80 -1.21 -2.94 -6.94
C ASN A 80 -1.92 -3.23 -8.26
N GLN A 81 -1.49 -4.28 -8.95
CA GLN A 81 -2.03 -4.66 -10.24
C GLN A 81 -3.34 -5.42 -10.01
N PRO A 82 -4.35 -5.22 -10.87
CA PRO A 82 -5.44 -6.17 -10.98
C PRO A 82 -4.83 -7.55 -11.25
N TRP A 83 -5.35 -8.59 -10.60
CA TRP A 83 -4.98 -9.97 -10.92
C TRP A 83 -5.16 -10.19 -12.43
N SER A 84 -4.07 -10.47 -13.15
CA SER A 84 -4.15 -11.03 -14.50
C SER A 84 -4.10 -12.55 -14.36
N GLU A 85 -5.22 -13.21 -14.65
CA GLU A 85 -5.22 -14.65 -14.92
C GLU A 85 -4.45 -14.97 -16.20
#